data_AF-A0A2N2PTG2-F1
#
_entry.id   AF-A0A2N2PTG2-F1
#
_cell.length_a   1.000
_cell.length_b   1.000
_cell.length_c   1.000
_cell.angle_alpha   90.00
_cell.angle_beta   90.00
_cell.angle_gamma   90.00
#
_symmetry.space_group_name_H-M   'P 1'
#
loop_
_entity.id
_entity.type
_entity.pdbx_description
1 polymer ?
#
loop_
_entity_poly.entity_id
_entity_poly.type
_entity_poly.pdbx_seq_one_letter_code
_entity_poly.pdbx_strand_id
1 'polypeptide(L)'
;MLMVTFKGVIIMSENQGESLTMHAMLVVWGQFGHCLGLIEPLGAVPLHQKTVVHTPQTKVIEYLVATLGGVKHLQDISRSAHPLDQDDQVAKAWGQPDWADYSGVSRTLTELTLAEAQQIVQVLDQLSQPMIDQEVRLALHEQARLVYDGDLTGRPVSNTSTTYPNAAYGHMDDEIRLGYQAALLSLRSPTYGRLWLSVTPHPGDTVSCTQAEALVLAAEVTTGMRPLRRTTLLQQRLHGIAQQEAVLLADVQQAEQQLRAVQEGLRAIQAQVQQWQQQVAAHQMPDQGGPRPERPHSQLGQAQAKLVTYQGRQVRQERAAANAEQRLTSQQTRLTVCQAEGAGLQARLAQYERDNATNAAPIQAIFRLDAGFGTRTNLTLLIELGYEVYSKPYGTWLLARLKRQGGAAAIWTPVGGNAEMIAWPALVLDDFPYPLDLALERFYAGSELRHSVLLHFGTDAVAADLPGWFTHYNGRQTIEAGIKEGKGVFWLHHLKVRSAAALFLQEHFVTFAANYIRWAALWLTTQCAQLPTGWQDPAHLAVKQQVAVGAHTSAWITWFGQDCLLRFTDHSVFAGRSLQIKREWAYQPLLPFPKSCDFEAF
;
A
#
# COMPACT_ATOMS: atom_id res chain seq x y z
N MET A 1 23.91 -65.84 -22.64
CA MET A 1 24.38 -66.73 -21.55
C MET A 1 25.58 -66.01 -20.95
N LEU A 2 25.54 -65.29 -19.82
CA LEU A 2 24.74 -65.38 -18.60
C LEU A 2 23.67 -64.28 -18.46
N MET A 3 22.48 -64.68 -18.03
CA MET A 3 21.54 -63.82 -17.31
C MET A 3 22.08 -63.61 -15.90
N VAL A 4 22.29 -62.36 -15.49
CA VAL A 4 22.39 -61.99 -14.08
C VAL A 4 21.08 -61.31 -13.73
N THR A 5 20.18 -62.10 -13.15
CA THR A 5 18.93 -61.66 -12.55
C THR A 5 19.26 -60.89 -11.28
N PHE A 6 19.23 -59.55 -11.33
CA PHE A 6 19.10 -58.75 -10.12
C PHE A 6 17.67 -58.96 -9.60
N LYS A 7 17.54 -59.80 -8.57
CA LYS A 7 16.33 -59.81 -7.72
C LYS A 7 16.18 -58.42 -7.13
N GLY A 8 15.19 -57.68 -7.62
CA GLY A 8 14.71 -56.47 -6.97
C GLY A 8 14.32 -56.82 -5.55
N VAL A 9 15.10 -56.34 -4.58
CA VAL A 9 14.62 -56.19 -3.22
C VAL A 9 13.73 -54.96 -3.24
N ILE A 10 12.43 -55.19 -3.43
CA ILE A 10 11.42 -54.22 -2.99
C ILE A 10 11.57 -54.22 -1.46
N ILE A 11 12.23 -53.20 -0.93
CA ILE A 11 12.12 -52.88 0.49
C ILE A 11 10.67 -52.44 0.67
N MET A 12 9.80 -53.39 1.01
CA MET A 12 8.46 -53.09 1.47
C MET A 12 8.64 -52.37 2.81
N SER A 13 8.57 -51.03 2.78
CA SER A 13 8.34 -50.27 3.99
C SER A 13 7.09 -50.84 4.66
N GLU A 14 7.16 -51.15 5.95
CA GLU A 14 6.00 -51.62 6.71
C GLU A 14 4.80 -50.73 6.42
N ASN A 15 3.79 -51.33 5.80
CA ASN A 15 2.57 -50.64 5.41
C ASN A 15 1.83 -50.29 6.70
N GLN A 16 1.84 -49.01 7.10
CA GLN A 16 1.00 -48.56 8.20
C GLN A 16 -0.46 -48.65 7.72
N GLY A 17 -1.34 -49.20 8.56
CA GLY A 17 -2.74 -49.43 8.19
C GLY A 17 -3.45 -48.17 7.66
N GLU A 18 -4.47 -48.37 6.83
CA GLU A 18 -5.29 -47.26 6.33
C GLU A 18 -5.90 -46.48 7.51
N SER A 19 -5.71 -45.17 7.49
CA SER A 19 -6.23 -44.25 8.52
C SER A 19 -7.13 -43.21 7.87
N LEU A 20 -8.18 -42.78 8.57
CA LEU A 20 -9.11 -41.77 8.07
C LEU A 20 -8.63 -40.37 8.45
N THR A 21 -8.70 -39.42 7.52
CA THR A 21 -8.67 -37.97 7.82
C THR A 21 -9.98 -37.33 7.38
N MET A 22 -10.37 -36.25 8.05
CA MET A 22 -11.46 -35.38 7.63
C MET A 22 -10.96 -34.12 6.90
N HIS A 23 -9.64 -33.99 6.78
CA HIS A 23 -8.97 -32.78 6.32
C HIS A 23 -7.93 -33.07 5.22
N ALA A 24 -8.34 -33.77 4.16
CA ALA A 24 -7.44 -34.35 3.16
C ALA A 24 -6.41 -33.34 2.59
N MET A 25 -6.82 -32.12 2.23
CA MET A 25 -5.86 -31.15 1.69
C MET A 25 -4.90 -30.58 2.73
N LEU A 26 -5.23 -30.57 4.02
CA LEU A 26 -4.29 -30.16 5.06
C LEU A 26 -3.14 -31.17 5.20
N VAL A 27 -3.40 -32.46 4.96
CA VAL A 27 -2.36 -33.50 4.88
C VAL A 27 -1.45 -33.27 3.67
N VAL A 28 -2.05 -33.03 2.50
CA VAL A 28 -1.32 -32.75 1.26
C VAL A 28 -0.43 -31.51 1.41
N TRP A 29 -0.98 -30.44 1.98
CA TRP A 29 -0.25 -29.21 2.26
C TRP A 29 0.84 -29.39 3.32
N GLY A 30 0.68 -30.28 4.30
CA GLY A 30 1.76 -30.64 5.22
C GLY A 30 2.92 -31.31 4.50
N GLN A 31 2.64 -32.22 3.54
CA GLN A 31 3.68 -32.84 2.71
C GLN A 31 4.43 -31.82 1.86
N PHE A 32 3.71 -30.87 1.26
CA PHE A 32 4.34 -29.75 0.55
C PHE A 32 5.20 -28.90 1.50
N GLY A 33 4.77 -28.72 2.75
CA GLY A 33 5.51 -27.97 3.76
C GLY A 33 6.84 -28.60 4.11
N HIS A 34 6.91 -29.93 4.11
CA HIS A 34 8.18 -30.65 4.20
C HIS A 34 9.06 -30.44 2.95
N CYS A 35 8.49 -30.48 1.75
CA CYS A 35 9.25 -30.23 0.51
C CYS A 35 9.84 -28.81 0.49
N LEU A 36 9.11 -27.85 1.06
CA LEU A 36 9.54 -26.47 1.16
C LEU A 36 10.54 -26.22 2.31
N GLY A 37 10.66 -27.15 3.26
CA GLY A 37 11.42 -26.92 4.49
C GLY A 37 10.76 -25.90 5.42
N LEU A 38 9.42 -25.81 5.44
CA LEU A 38 8.67 -24.83 6.23
C LEU A 38 8.65 -25.13 7.74
N ILE A 39 8.51 -26.41 8.08
CA ILE A 39 8.13 -26.83 9.44
C ILE A 39 9.28 -26.65 10.43
N GLU A 40 10.50 -27.05 10.07
CA GLU A 40 11.66 -27.00 10.96
C GLU A 40 12.06 -25.55 11.34
N PRO A 41 12.19 -24.59 10.39
CA PRO A 41 12.47 -23.19 10.72
C PRO A 41 11.40 -22.55 11.60
N LEU A 42 10.12 -22.84 11.37
CA LEU A 42 9.03 -22.38 12.26
C LEU A 42 9.14 -22.98 13.67
N GLY A 43 9.50 -24.27 13.75
CA GLY A 43 9.77 -24.97 15.01
C GLY A 43 11.00 -24.46 15.77
N ALA A 44 11.93 -23.79 15.07
CA ALA A 44 13.17 -23.27 15.64
C ALA A 44 13.06 -21.83 16.16
N VAL A 45 11.97 -21.10 15.86
CA VAL A 45 11.81 -19.73 16.35
C VAL A 45 11.73 -19.72 17.89
N PRO A 46 12.59 -18.97 18.58
CA PRO A 46 12.57 -18.91 20.04
C PRO A 46 11.34 -18.13 20.51
N LEU A 47 10.46 -18.82 21.25
CA LEU A 47 9.30 -18.22 21.90
C LEU A 47 9.50 -18.27 23.41
N HIS A 48 9.30 -17.15 24.11
CA HIS A 48 9.54 -17.03 25.55
C HIS A 48 8.57 -17.87 26.40
N GLN A 49 7.44 -18.28 25.82
CA GLN A 49 6.40 -19.05 26.50
C GLN A 49 6.91 -20.45 26.88
N LYS A 50 6.49 -20.93 28.05
CA LYS A 50 6.87 -22.27 28.52
C LYS A 50 6.09 -23.37 27.81
N THR A 51 6.76 -24.46 27.48
CA THR A 51 6.10 -25.71 27.11
C THR A 51 5.37 -26.31 28.32
N VAL A 52 4.10 -26.68 28.13
CA VAL A 52 3.31 -27.40 29.14
C VAL A 52 2.96 -28.78 28.63
N VAL A 53 2.03 -28.87 27.67
CA VAL A 53 1.70 -30.10 26.94
C VAL A 53 2.28 -29.98 25.54
N HIS A 54 1.81 -28.99 24.77
CA HIS A 54 2.36 -28.65 23.47
C HIS A 54 3.28 -27.43 23.57
N THR A 55 4.30 -27.41 22.72
CA THR A 55 5.21 -26.26 22.58
C THR A 55 4.46 -25.04 22.03
N PRO A 56 4.90 -23.80 22.32
CA PRO A 56 4.32 -22.63 21.70
C PRO A 56 4.50 -22.63 20.17
N GLN A 57 5.57 -23.22 19.64
CA GLN A 57 5.80 -23.35 18.21
C GLN A 57 4.78 -24.27 17.54
N THR A 58 4.47 -25.42 18.15
CA THR A 58 3.42 -26.34 17.67
C THR A 58 2.08 -25.60 17.53
N LYS A 59 1.72 -24.75 18.49
CA LYS A 59 0.47 -23.96 18.46
C LYS A 59 0.49 -22.85 17.39
N VAL A 60 1.66 -22.28 17.11
CA VAL A 60 1.82 -21.32 16.00
C VAL A 60 1.67 -22.03 14.65
N ILE A 61 2.26 -23.22 14.49
CA ILE A 61 2.08 -24.06 13.31
C ILE A 61 0.62 -24.47 13.18
N GLU A 62 -0.03 -24.89 14.26
CA GLU A 62 -1.45 -25.22 14.29
C GLU A 62 -2.32 -24.04 13.83
N TYR A 63 -1.98 -22.82 14.26
CA TYR A 63 -2.66 -21.62 13.80
C TYR A 63 -2.48 -21.36 12.29
N LEU A 64 -1.30 -21.63 11.73
CA LEU A 64 -1.07 -21.60 10.28
C LEU A 64 -1.91 -22.65 9.57
N VAL A 65 -1.97 -23.89 10.09
CA VAL A 65 -2.78 -24.98 9.53
C VAL A 65 -4.27 -24.63 9.57
N ALA A 66 -4.76 -24.08 10.67
CA ALA A 66 -6.13 -23.57 10.79
C ALA A 66 -6.42 -22.43 9.81
N THR A 67 -5.42 -21.56 9.56
CA THR A 67 -5.53 -20.51 8.54
C THR A 67 -5.64 -21.10 7.14
N LEU A 68 -4.78 -22.07 6.79
CA LEU A 68 -4.85 -22.79 5.50
C LEU A 68 -6.19 -23.52 5.33
N GLY A 69 -6.73 -24.07 6.40
CA GLY A 69 -8.05 -24.68 6.43
C GLY A 69 -9.20 -23.68 6.34
N GLY A 70 -8.96 -22.38 6.37
CA GLY A 70 -10.03 -21.38 6.37
C GLY A 70 -10.98 -21.56 7.56
N VAL A 71 -10.43 -21.86 8.74
CA VAL A 71 -11.21 -21.99 9.97
C VAL A 71 -11.81 -20.62 10.34
N LYS A 72 -13.13 -20.57 10.51
CA LYS A 72 -13.86 -19.30 10.68
C LYS A 72 -13.62 -18.66 12.05
N HIS A 73 -13.66 -19.46 13.11
CA HIS A 73 -13.39 -19.03 14.47
C HIS A 73 -12.35 -19.93 15.11
N LEU A 74 -11.49 -19.36 15.96
CA LEU A 74 -10.42 -20.15 16.60
C LEU A 74 -10.96 -21.37 17.36
N GLN A 75 -12.12 -21.24 18.00
CA GLN A 75 -12.79 -22.35 18.69
C GLN A 75 -13.20 -23.51 17.79
N ASP A 76 -13.37 -23.28 16.48
CA ASP A 76 -13.78 -24.31 15.54
C ASP A 76 -12.66 -25.32 15.28
N ILE A 77 -11.41 -25.00 15.67
CA ILE A 77 -10.30 -25.97 15.76
C ILE A 77 -10.74 -27.19 16.59
N SER A 78 -11.33 -26.95 17.77
CA SER A 78 -11.71 -28.00 18.73
C SER A 78 -13.21 -28.33 18.76
N ARG A 79 -14.05 -27.43 18.25
CA ARG A 79 -15.52 -27.50 18.41
C ARG A 79 -16.31 -27.70 17.13
N SER A 80 -15.64 -27.84 15.99
CA SER A 80 -16.34 -28.17 14.73
C SER A 80 -16.84 -29.63 14.75
N ALA A 81 -17.64 -30.00 13.76
CA ALA A 81 -18.13 -31.38 13.63
C ALA A 81 -16.99 -32.40 13.43
N HIS A 82 -15.88 -31.95 12.85
CA HIS A 82 -14.66 -32.71 12.64
C HIS A 82 -13.48 -31.85 13.12
N PRO A 83 -13.21 -31.84 14.44
CA PRO A 83 -12.17 -30.98 15.00
C PRO A 83 -10.80 -31.23 14.37
N LEU A 84 -10.10 -30.16 14.02
CA LEU A 84 -8.75 -30.19 13.47
C LEU A 84 -7.76 -30.76 14.48
N ASP A 85 -7.95 -30.42 15.76
CA ASP A 85 -7.06 -30.84 16.83
C ASP A 85 -7.16 -32.34 17.18
N GLN A 86 -8.10 -33.06 16.58
CA GLN A 86 -8.26 -34.51 16.68
C GLN A 86 -7.81 -35.27 15.42
N ASP A 87 -7.27 -34.58 14.40
CA ASP A 87 -6.83 -35.20 13.15
C ASP A 87 -5.32 -35.53 13.19
N ASP A 88 -5.00 -36.72 13.70
CA ASP A 88 -3.63 -37.24 13.81
C ASP A 88 -2.90 -37.30 12.47
N GLN A 89 -3.64 -37.47 11.36
CA GLN A 89 -3.03 -37.54 10.04
C GLN A 89 -2.55 -36.16 9.60
N VAL A 90 -3.26 -35.10 9.98
CA VAL A 90 -2.81 -33.72 9.78
C VAL A 90 -1.62 -33.43 10.70
N ALA A 91 -1.66 -33.81 11.99
CA ALA A 91 -0.53 -33.63 12.91
C ALA A 91 0.76 -34.26 12.34
N LYS A 92 0.66 -35.53 11.94
CA LYS A 92 1.75 -36.27 11.31
C LYS A 92 2.25 -35.62 10.02
N ALA A 93 1.35 -35.12 9.17
CA ALA A 93 1.71 -34.47 7.92
C ALA A 93 2.50 -33.17 8.12
N TRP A 94 2.28 -32.48 9.23
CA TRP A 94 2.95 -31.23 9.63
C TRP A 94 4.09 -31.46 10.62
N GLY A 95 4.52 -32.71 10.81
CA GLY A 95 5.63 -33.07 11.70
C GLY A 95 5.36 -32.73 13.17
N GLN A 96 4.10 -32.60 13.57
CA GLN A 96 3.71 -32.33 14.95
C GLN A 96 3.32 -33.63 15.64
N PRO A 97 3.63 -33.78 16.95
CA PRO A 97 3.25 -34.97 17.71
C PRO A 97 1.73 -35.09 17.85
N ASP A 98 1.07 -33.97 18.11
CA ASP A 98 -0.36 -33.79 18.34
C ASP A 98 -0.70 -32.28 18.29
N TRP A 99 -1.99 -31.96 18.37
CA TRP A 99 -2.50 -30.59 18.35
C TRP A 99 -3.04 -30.15 19.71
N ALA A 100 -3.02 -28.85 19.98
CA ALA A 100 -3.54 -28.29 21.22
C ALA A 100 -5.04 -27.97 21.12
N ASP A 101 -5.74 -27.95 22.25
CA ASP A 101 -7.05 -27.30 22.29
C ASP A 101 -6.93 -25.82 21.87
N TYR A 102 -7.95 -25.29 21.20
CA TYR A 102 -7.97 -23.91 20.69
C TYR A 102 -7.66 -22.85 21.76
N SER A 103 -7.97 -23.10 23.03
CA SER A 103 -7.65 -22.19 24.13
C SER A 103 -6.15 -22.11 24.39
N GLY A 104 -5.41 -23.18 24.09
CA GLY A 104 -3.94 -23.21 24.07
C GLY A 104 -3.39 -22.30 22.98
N VAL A 105 -3.89 -22.45 21.74
CA VAL A 105 -3.52 -21.59 20.61
C VAL A 105 -3.83 -20.12 20.90
N SER A 106 -5.04 -19.84 21.39
CA SER A 106 -5.51 -18.49 21.75
C SER A 106 -4.61 -17.80 22.77
N ARG A 107 -4.23 -18.50 23.84
CA ARG A 107 -3.31 -17.98 24.86
C ARG A 107 -1.94 -17.70 24.27
N THR A 108 -1.41 -18.63 23.47
CA THR A 108 -0.11 -18.42 22.82
C THR A 108 -0.12 -17.18 21.93
N LEU A 109 -1.13 -16.99 21.09
CA LEU A 109 -1.27 -15.79 20.26
C LEU A 109 -1.42 -14.50 21.09
N THR A 110 -2.15 -14.56 22.19
CA THR A 110 -2.35 -13.41 23.09
C THR A 110 -1.05 -12.97 23.74
N GLU A 111 -0.19 -13.92 24.12
CA GLU A 111 1.07 -13.69 24.81
C GLU A 111 2.24 -13.39 23.87
N LEU A 112 2.10 -13.60 22.55
CA LEU A 112 3.16 -13.28 21.57
C LEU A 112 3.60 -11.81 21.67
N THR A 113 4.91 -11.61 21.63
CA THR A 113 5.50 -10.28 21.43
C THR A 113 5.59 -9.96 19.94
N LEU A 114 5.67 -8.66 19.60
CA LEU A 114 5.82 -8.24 18.21
C LEU A 114 7.14 -8.74 17.59
N ALA A 115 8.22 -8.79 18.38
CA ALA A 115 9.52 -9.29 17.93
C ALA A 115 9.47 -10.78 17.56
N GLU A 116 8.78 -11.61 18.36
CA GLU A 116 8.57 -13.02 18.03
C GLU A 116 7.72 -13.19 16.77
N ALA A 117 6.65 -12.41 16.63
CA ALA A 117 5.83 -12.42 15.43
C ALA A 117 6.62 -12.01 14.18
N GLN A 118 7.50 -11.01 14.29
CA GLN A 118 8.41 -10.60 13.22
C GLN A 118 9.42 -11.69 12.84
N GLN A 119 9.97 -12.44 13.81
CA GLN A 119 10.85 -13.58 13.53
C GLN A 119 10.11 -14.71 12.79
N ILE A 120 8.87 -15.00 13.18
CA ILE A 120 8.04 -15.96 12.45
C ILE A 120 7.79 -15.49 11.01
N VAL A 121 7.44 -14.21 10.82
CA VAL A 121 7.24 -13.64 9.48
C VAL A 121 8.52 -13.68 8.66
N GLN A 122 9.69 -13.40 9.25
CA GLN A 122 10.98 -13.49 8.58
C GLN A 122 11.23 -14.90 8.02
N VAL A 123 10.84 -15.96 8.75
CA VAL A 123 10.90 -17.34 8.24
C VAL A 123 10.02 -17.50 7.00
N LEU A 124 8.78 -16.99 7.03
CA LEU A 124 7.87 -17.06 5.89
C LEU A 124 8.42 -16.28 4.67
N ASP A 125 9.00 -15.11 4.89
CA ASP A 125 9.59 -14.28 3.83
C ASP A 125 10.78 -14.97 3.18
N GLN A 126 11.69 -15.53 3.99
CA GLN A 126 12.85 -16.29 3.49
C GLN A 126 12.43 -17.50 2.64
N LEU A 127 11.40 -18.23 3.07
CA LEU A 127 10.87 -19.37 2.32
C LEU A 127 10.13 -18.97 1.05
N SER A 128 9.47 -17.81 1.05
CA SER A 128 8.74 -17.27 -0.10
C SER A 128 9.66 -16.71 -1.17
N GLN A 129 10.84 -16.23 -0.77
CA GLN A 129 11.73 -15.45 -1.63
C GLN A 129 12.16 -16.16 -2.92
N PRO A 130 12.55 -17.44 -2.93
CA PRO A 130 12.94 -18.12 -4.17
C PRO A 130 11.81 -18.11 -5.22
N MET A 131 10.56 -18.36 -4.81
CA MET A 131 9.42 -18.33 -5.72
C MET A 131 9.16 -16.92 -6.25
N ILE A 132 9.31 -15.89 -5.42
CA ILE A 132 9.20 -14.49 -5.83
C ILE A 132 10.30 -14.15 -6.84
N ASP A 133 11.56 -14.50 -6.56
CA ASP A 133 12.70 -14.24 -7.44
C ASP A 133 12.52 -14.92 -8.81
N GLN A 134 11.87 -16.09 -8.84
CA GLN A 134 11.53 -16.79 -10.09
C GLN A 134 10.50 -16.05 -10.90
N GLU A 135 9.40 -15.63 -10.28
CA GLU A 135 8.35 -14.89 -10.98
C GLU A 135 8.83 -13.51 -11.42
N VAL A 136 9.72 -12.87 -10.67
CA VAL A 136 10.39 -11.62 -11.07
C VAL A 136 11.21 -11.84 -12.33
N ARG A 137 12.08 -12.86 -12.37
CA ARG A 137 12.86 -13.13 -13.60
C ARG A 137 11.95 -13.50 -14.76
N LEU A 138 10.95 -14.35 -14.53
CA LEU A 138 10.03 -14.78 -15.56
C LEU A 138 9.28 -13.59 -16.17
N ALA A 139 8.77 -12.68 -15.33
CA ALA A 139 8.12 -11.45 -15.78
C ALA A 139 9.07 -10.55 -16.56
N LEU A 140 10.32 -10.37 -16.10
CA LEU A 140 11.32 -9.59 -16.83
C LEU A 140 11.73 -10.24 -18.15
N HIS A 141 11.78 -11.56 -18.22
CA HIS A 141 12.10 -12.30 -19.45
C HIS A 141 10.95 -12.24 -20.47
N GLU A 142 9.71 -12.48 -20.04
CA GLU A 142 8.55 -12.59 -20.93
C GLU A 142 7.92 -11.23 -21.27
N GLN A 143 7.96 -10.28 -20.34
CA GLN A 143 7.22 -9.01 -20.44
C GLN A 143 8.13 -7.78 -20.38
N ALA A 144 9.44 -7.94 -20.13
CA ALA A 144 10.43 -6.87 -19.98
C ALA A 144 10.11 -5.83 -18.87
N ARG A 145 9.14 -6.13 -17.99
CA ARG A 145 8.70 -5.24 -16.91
C ARG A 145 8.03 -6.00 -15.78
N LEU A 146 7.99 -5.37 -14.61
CA LEU A 146 7.19 -5.82 -13.46
C LEU A 146 5.90 -5.00 -13.36
N VAL A 147 4.81 -5.63 -12.91
CA VAL A 147 3.52 -4.96 -12.69
C VAL A 147 3.08 -5.19 -11.25
N TYR A 148 2.98 -4.08 -10.51
CA TYR A 148 2.56 -4.05 -9.12
C TYR A 148 1.15 -3.49 -8.98
N ASP A 149 0.38 -4.09 -8.09
CA ASP A 149 -0.89 -3.57 -7.63
C ASP A 149 -0.79 -3.24 -6.14
N GLY A 150 -1.17 -2.02 -5.77
CA GLY A 150 -1.26 -1.57 -4.39
C GLY A 150 -2.69 -1.24 -3.98
N ASP A 151 -3.04 -1.54 -2.73
CA ASP A 151 -4.34 -1.19 -2.17
C ASP A 151 -4.29 -0.93 -0.66
N LEU A 152 -5.28 -0.20 -0.14
CA LEU A 152 -5.51 -0.05 1.30
C LEU A 152 -6.90 -0.59 1.63
N THR A 153 -6.97 -1.64 2.45
CA THR A 153 -8.23 -2.28 2.82
C THR A 153 -8.56 -2.11 4.30
N GLY A 154 -9.81 -1.73 4.58
CA GLY A 154 -10.36 -1.69 5.92
C GLY A 154 -10.61 -3.08 6.52
N ARG A 155 -10.42 -3.16 7.84
CA ARG A 155 -10.66 -4.33 8.69
C ARG A 155 -11.59 -3.95 9.85
N PRO A 156 -12.92 -3.97 9.64
CA PRO A 156 -13.87 -3.54 10.65
C PRO A 156 -13.90 -4.48 11.86
N VAL A 157 -14.08 -3.88 13.04
CA VAL A 157 -14.30 -4.57 14.31
C VAL A 157 -15.63 -4.10 14.92
N SER A 158 -16.03 -4.67 16.06
CA SER A 158 -17.24 -4.19 16.75
C SER A 158 -17.07 -2.74 17.18
N ASN A 159 -18.06 -1.88 16.92
CA ASN A 159 -18.05 -0.47 17.32
C ASN A 159 -17.93 -0.25 18.84
N THR A 160 -18.24 -1.27 19.65
CA THR A 160 -18.11 -1.24 21.11
C THR A 160 -16.78 -1.81 21.61
N SER A 161 -15.87 -2.19 20.70
CA SER A 161 -14.62 -2.83 21.10
C SER A 161 -13.62 -1.81 21.64
N THR A 162 -13.10 -2.07 22.84
CA THR A 162 -12.06 -1.26 23.49
C THR A 162 -10.71 -1.97 23.56
N THR A 163 -10.62 -3.18 23.00
CA THR A 163 -9.47 -4.09 23.20
C THR A 163 -8.69 -4.38 21.92
N TYR A 164 -9.15 -3.90 20.76
CA TYR A 164 -8.41 -4.06 19.52
C TYR A 164 -7.31 -3.01 19.42
N PRO A 165 -6.04 -3.41 19.24
CA PRO A 165 -4.93 -2.48 19.14
C PRO A 165 -5.06 -1.67 17.85
N ASN A 166 -4.69 -0.38 17.92
CA ASN A 166 -4.73 0.55 16.80
C ASN A 166 -6.12 0.69 16.13
N ALA A 167 -7.19 0.27 16.80
CA ALA A 167 -8.53 0.45 16.27
C ALA A 167 -8.90 1.95 16.31
N ALA A 168 -9.21 2.52 15.15
CA ALA A 168 -9.65 3.90 14.99
C ALA A 168 -10.83 3.96 14.02
N TYR A 169 -11.62 5.03 14.10
CA TYR A 169 -12.70 5.26 13.15
C TYR A 169 -12.13 5.78 11.83
N GLY A 170 -12.41 5.08 10.74
CA GLY A 170 -12.04 5.51 9.41
C GLY A 170 -12.94 4.89 8.34
N HIS A 171 -12.68 5.25 7.09
CA HIS A 171 -13.44 4.71 5.95
C HIS A 171 -13.05 3.25 5.71
N MET A 172 -14.01 2.34 5.81
CA MET A 172 -13.84 0.91 5.61
C MET A 172 -14.99 0.40 4.75
N ASP A 173 -14.65 -0.01 3.52
CA ASP A 173 -15.64 -0.22 2.46
C ASP A 173 -16.42 1.10 2.22
N ASP A 174 -17.76 1.09 2.21
CA ASP A 174 -18.58 2.28 1.90
C ASP A 174 -19.00 3.10 3.14
N GLU A 175 -18.48 2.77 4.33
CA GLU A 175 -18.93 3.37 5.60
C GLU A 175 -17.78 3.76 6.53
N ILE A 176 -18.04 4.68 7.46
CA ILE A 176 -17.12 4.96 8.58
C ILE A 176 -17.35 3.91 9.66
N ARG A 177 -16.30 3.14 9.99
CA ARG A 177 -16.36 2.05 10.98
C ARG A 177 -15.14 2.06 11.89
N LEU A 178 -15.29 1.51 13.10
CA LEU A 178 -14.15 1.23 13.98
C LEU A 178 -13.40 0.00 13.46
N GLY A 179 -12.07 0.08 13.40
CA GLY A 179 -11.24 -1.02 12.92
C GLY A 179 -9.81 -0.58 12.65
N TYR A 180 -9.09 -1.35 11.84
CA TYR A 180 -7.75 -1.03 11.39
C TYR A 180 -7.68 -1.11 9.86
N GLN A 181 -6.60 -0.61 9.26
CA GLN A 181 -6.35 -0.68 7.82
C GLN A 181 -5.20 -1.66 7.54
N ALA A 182 -5.15 -2.22 6.35
CA ALA A 182 -4.00 -3.00 5.87
C ALA A 182 -3.58 -2.51 4.48
N ALA A 183 -2.34 -2.03 4.37
CA ALA A 183 -1.72 -1.72 3.09
C ALA A 183 -1.21 -3.03 2.48
N LEU A 184 -1.64 -3.32 1.25
CA LEU A 184 -1.36 -4.57 0.56
C LEU A 184 -0.65 -4.30 -0.76
N LEU A 185 0.34 -5.14 -1.06
CA LEU A 185 1.09 -5.10 -2.31
C LEU A 185 1.08 -6.48 -2.96
N SER A 186 0.81 -6.53 -4.26
CA SER A 186 0.97 -7.76 -5.04
C SER A 186 1.74 -7.55 -6.34
N LEU A 187 2.41 -8.61 -6.77
CA LEU A 187 3.02 -8.75 -8.09
C LEU A 187 2.07 -9.51 -9.00
N ARG A 188 1.90 -9.03 -10.23
CA ARG A 188 1.30 -9.83 -11.30
C ARG A 188 2.32 -10.90 -11.74
N SER A 189 2.09 -12.12 -11.29
CA SER A 189 2.96 -13.27 -11.57
C SER A 189 2.55 -13.94 -12.88
N PRO A 190 3.49 -14.22 -13.81
CA PRO A 190 3.20 -14.99 -15.01
C PRO A 190 2.63 -16.39 -14.73
N THR A 191 3.14 -17.08 -13.71
CA THR A 191 2.73 -18.44 -13.37
C THR A 191 1.45 -18.49 -12.53
N TYR A 192 1.39 -17.69 -11.46
CA TYR A 192 0.34 -17.78 -10.43
C TYR A 192 -0.76 -16.72 -10.58
N GLY A 193 -0.65 -15.86 -11.58
CA GLY A 193 -1.53 -14.71 -11.81
C GLY A 193 -1.29 -13.57 -10.81
N ARG A 194 -1.22 -13.87 -9.51
CA ARG A 194 -0.94 -12.95 -8.40
C ARG A 194 -0.07 -13.61 -7.33
N LEU A 195 0.92 -12.87 -6.85
CA LEU A 195 1.61 -13.14 -5.60
C LEU A 195 1.52 -11.94 -4.66
N TRP A 196 1.16 -12.17 -3.40
CA TRP A 196 1.32 -11.15 -2.37
C TRP A 196 2.80 -10.94 -2.07
N LEU A 197 3.21 -9.68 -2.00
CA LEU A 197 4.59 -9.30 -1.67
C LEU A 197 4.71 -8.73 -0.26
N SER A 198 3.70 -7.99 0.20
CA SER A 198 3.69 -7.42 1.54
C SER A 198 2.28 -7.13 2.05
N VAL A 199 2.16 -7.10 3.37
CA VAL A 199 1.01 -6.56 4.09
C VAL A 199 1.51 -5.75 5.28
N THR A 200 0.94 -4.57 5.50
CA THR A 200 1.28 -3.73 6.65
C THR A 200 0.02 -3.24 7.34
N PRO A 201 -0.23 -3.65 8.60
CA PRO A 201 -1.36 -3.15 9.36
C PRO A 201 -1.12 -1.72 9.85
N HIS A 202 -2.15 -0.89 9.79
CA HIS A 202 -2.14 0.51 10.21
C HIS A 202 -3.40 0.85 11.02
N PRO A 203 -3.40 1.96 11.79
CA PRO A 203 -4.60 2.45 12.43
C PRO A 203 -5.78 2.68 11.47
N GLY A 204 -7.00 2.55 11.98
CA GLY A 204 -8.24 2.59 11.18
C GLY A 204 -8.49 3.87 10.38
N ASP A 205 -7.96 5.00 10.86
CA ASP A 205 -8.03 6.34 10.28
C ASP A 205 -6.94 6.61 9.23
N THR A 206 -6.10 5.62 8.93
CA THR A 206 -5.11 5.71 7.85
C THR A 206 -5.82 5.86 6.50
N VAL A 207 -5.33 6.79 5.69
CA VAL A 207 -5.85 7.08 4.34
C VAL A 207 -4.86 6.61 3.27
N SER A 208 -5.35 6.08 2.15
CA SER A 208 -4.52 5.47 1.10
C SER A 208 -3.41 6.40 0.60
N CYS A 209 -3.69 7.70 0.52
CA CYS A 209 -2.73 8.67 0.01
C CYS A 209 -1.44 8.79 0.82
N THR A 210 -1.39 8.33 2.09
CA THR A 210 -0.16 8.36 2.89
C THR A 210 0.72 7.12 2.71
N GLN A 211 0.25 6.10 1.98
CA GLN A 211 0.91 4.79 1.90
C GLN A 211 1.63 4.51 0.58
N ALA A 212 1.55 5.41 -0.41
CA ALA A 212 2.12 5.19 -1.74
C ALA A 212 3.65 4.90 -1.70
N GLU A 213 4.41 5.69 -0.94
CA GLU A 213 5.87 5.49 -0.82
C GLU A 213 6.21 4.17 -0.12
N ALA A 214 5.52 3.84 0.97
CA ALA A 214 5.74 2.61 1.72
C ALA A 214 5.49 1.37 0.85
N LEU A 215 4.45 1.38 0.00
CA LEU A 215 4.17 0.30 -0.94
C LEU A 215 5.28 0.14 -1.98
N VAL A 216 5.84 1.23 -2.49
CA VAL A 216 6.99 1.17 -3.41
C VAL A 216 8.21 0.59 -2.73
N LEU A 217 8.56 1.09 -1.55
CA LEU A 217 9.72 0.61 -0.80
C LEU A 217 9.59 -0.88 -0.47
N ALA A 218 8.41 -1.34 -0.09
CA ALA A 218 8.14 -2.76 0.10
C ALA A 218 8.34 -3.57 -1.19
N ALA A 219 7.88 -3.05 -2.34
CA ALA A 219 8.07 -3.71 -3.63
C ALA A 219 9.56 -3.86 -3.97
N GLU A 220 10.35 -2.81 -3.79
CA GLU A 220 11.77 -2.81 -4.07
C GLU A 220 12.55 -3.74 -3.13
N VAL A 221 12.21 -3.75 -1.85
CA VAL A 221 12.83 -4.65 -0.85
C VAL A 221 12.51 -6.11 -1.19
N THR A 222 11.24 -6.44 -1.40
CA THR A 222 10.82 -7.84 -1.60
C THR A 222 11.29 -8.39 -2.95
N THR A 223 11.28 -7.58 -4.01
CA THR A 223 11.72 -8.05 -5.35
C THR A 223 13.21 -7.88 -5.59
N GLY A 224 13.89 -7.01 -4.84
CA GLY A 224 15.29 -6.63 -5.09
C GLY A 224 15.49 -5.81 -6.36
N MET A 225 14.41 -5.41 -7.05
CA MET A 225 14.48 -4.71 -8.34
C MET A 225 13.80 -3.34 -8.24
N ARG A 226 14.39 -2.34 -8.91
CA ARG A 226 13.80 -1.00 -9.01
C ARG A 226 14.08 -0.33 -10.36
N PRO A 227 13.21 0.56 -10.84
CA PRO A 227 13.51 1.37 -12.02
C PRO A 227 14.63 2.38 -11.73
N LEU A 228 15.18 2.99 -12.79
CA LEU A 228 15.98 4.20 -12.62
C LEU A 228 15.11 5.34 -12.11
N ARG A 229 15.57 6.01 -11.07
CA ARG A 229 15.01 7.27 -10.60
C ARG A 229 15.13 8.31 -11.72
N ARG A 230 14.08 9.09 -11.96
CA ARG A 230 14.04 10.10 -13.04
C ARG A 230 14.66 11.42 -12.57
N THR A 231 15.97 11.41 -12.34
CA THR A 231 16.73 12.57 -11.84
C THR A 231 16.66 13.78 -12.78
N THR A 232 16.53 13.57 -14.09
CA THR A 232 16.36 14.64 -15.08
C THR A 232 15.06 15.42 -14.88
N LEU A 233 13.95 14.76 -14.51
CA LEU A 233 12.69 15.41 -14.20
C LEU A 233 12.78 16.25 -12.91
N LEU A 234 13.46 15.70 -11.90
CA LEU A 234 13.76 16.43 -10.65
C LEU A 234 14.63 17.66 -10.89
N GLN A 235 15.66 17.57 -11.74
CA GLN A 235 16.51 18.69 -12.12
C GLN A 235 15.72 19.79 -12.83
N GLN A 236 14.80 19.43 -13.75
CA GLN A 236 13.90 20.38 -14.41
C GLN A 236 13.01 21.11 -13.39
N ARG A 237 12.44 20.37 -12.44
CA ARG A 237 11.60 20.94 -11.38
C ARG A 237 12.38 21.86 -10.44
N LEU A 238 13.61 21.48 -10.06
CA LEU A 238 14.52 22.33 -9.31
C LEU A 238 14.84 23.63 -10.04
N HIS A 239 15.03 23.57 -11.36
CA HIS A 239 15.23 24.78 -12.17
C HIS A 239 14.00 25.70 -12.11
N GLY A 240 12.79 25.16 -12.19
CA GLY A 240 11.55 25.92 -12.03
C GLY A 240 11.42 26.56 -10.65
N ILE A 241 11.75 25.83 -9.58
CA ILE A 241 11.76 26.37 -8.21
C ILE A 241 12.79 27.48 -8.06
N ALA A 242 13.99 27.34 -8.62
CA ALA A 242 15.02 28.39 -8.58
C ALA A 242 14.56 29.68 -9.29
N GLN A 243 13.86 29.56 -10.42
CA GLN A 243 13.26 30.71 -11.09
C GLN A 243 12.17 31.37 -10.23
N GLN A 244 11.31 30.57 -9.60
CA GLN A 244 10.26 31.08 -8.72
C GLN A 244 10.84 31.75 -7.46
N GLU A 245 11.90 31.19 -6.88
CA GLU A 245 12.62 31.77 -5.75
C GLU A 245 13.17 33.16 -6.11
N ALA A 246 13.78 33.31 -7.29
CA ALA A 246 14.30 34.59 -7.75
C ALA A 246 13.19 35.66 -7.88
N VAL A 247 12.00 35.28 -8.37
CA VAL A 247 10.84 36.18 -8.45
C VAL A 247 10.35 36.56 -7.06
N LEU A 248 10.21 35.59 -6.15
CA LEU A 248 9.76 35.85 -4.78
C LEU A 248 10.75 36.71 -3.99
N LEU A 249 12.05 36.53 -4.23
CA LEU A 249 13.10 37.36 -3.64
C LEU A 249 12.96 38.81 -4.10
N ALA A 250 12.70 39.05 -5.40
CA ALA A 250 12.44 40.38 -5.92
C ALA A 250 11.16 41.00 -5.32
N ASP A 251 10.08 40.22 -5.17
CA ASP A 251 8.84 40.65 -4.52
C ASP A 251 9.06 41.06 -3.05
N VAL A 252 9.88 40.30 -2.31
CA VAL A 252 10.27 40.63 -0.93
C VAL A 252 11.05 41.95 -0.91
N GLN A 253 12.07 42.10 -1.76
CA GLN A 253 12.85 43.34 -1.85
C GLN A 253 11.97 44.55 -2.18
N GLN A 254 11.01 44.41 -3.09
CA GLN A 254 10.06 45.47 -3.42
C GLN A 254 9.16 45.81 -2.23
N ALA A 255 8.64 44.81 -1.51
CA ALA A 255 7.83 45.01 -0.32
C ALA A 255 8.61 45.72 0.81
N GLU A 256 9.88 45.38 1.01
CA GLU A 256 10.77 46.07 1.97
C GLU A 256 11.00 47.52 1.60
N GLN A 257 11.18 47.84 0.31
CA GLN A 257 11.32 49.21 -0.16
C GLN A 257 10.03 50.01 0.05
N GLN A 258 8.87 49.41 -0.25
CA GLN A 258 7.56 50.04 -0.02
C GLN A 258 7.33 50.31 1.46
N LEU A 259 7.64 49.35 2.33
CA LEU A 259 7.51 49.53 3.78
C LEU A 259 8.39 50.68 4.27
N ARG A 260 9.67 50.72 3.84
CA ARG A 260 10.59 51.82 4.18
C ARG A 260 10.03 53.18 3.76
N ALA A 261 9.56 53.32 2.52
CA ALA A 261 9.00 54.56 2.01
C ALA A 261 7.74 55.01 2.79
N VAL A 262 6.86 54.06 3.14
CA VAL A 262 5.65 54.36 3.92
C VAL A 262 5.99 54.78 5.35
N GLN A 263 6.97 54.12 5.99
CA GLN A 263 7.47 54.46 7.33
C GLN A 263 8.19 55.81 7.37
N GLU A 264 8.93 56.18 6.33
CA GLU A 264 9.51 57.52 6.17
C GLU A 264 8.42 58.58 6.02
N GLY A 265 7.41 58.31 5.19
CA GLY A 265 6.24 59.18 5.06
C GLY A 265 5.46 59.34 6.37
N LEU A 266 5.34 58.26 7.17
CA LEU A 266 4.72 58.31 8.49
C LEU A 266 5.51 59.21 9.45
N ARG A 267 6.85 59.05 9.51
CA ARG A 267 7.73 59.90 10.31
C ARG A 267 7.59 61.38 9.93
N ALA A 268 7.53 61.68 8.63
CA ALA A 268 7.33 63.06 8.15
C ALA A 268 5.96 63.62 8.57
N ILE A 269 4.89 62.83 8.47
CA ILE A 269 3.54 63.25 8.90
C ILE A 269 3.48 63.44 10.42
N GLN A 270 4.11 62.55 11.20
CA GLN A 270 4.19 62.67 12.66
C GLN A 270 4.93 63.95 13.09
N ALA A 271 6.02 64.30 12.41
CA ALA A 271 6.72 65.57 12.63
C ALA A 271 5.83 66.79 12.33
N GLN A 272 5.03 66.74 11.26
CA GLN A 272 4.05 67.78 10.94
C GLN A 272 2.95 67.88 12.00
N VAL A 273 2.43 66.76 12.49
CA VAL A 273 1.43 66.74 13.59
C VAL A 273 2.01 67.43 14.82
N GLN A 274 3.24 67.10 15.23
CA GLN A 274 3.90 67.74 16.37
C GLN A 274 4.08 69.26 16.18
N GLN A 275 4.50 69.69 14.99
CA GLN A 275 4.65 71.11 14.66
C GLN A 275 3.32 71.87 14.78
N TRP A 276 2.23 71.32 14.24
CA TRP A 276 0.90 71.96 14.34
C TRP A 276 0.33 71.90 15.76
N GLN A 277 0.62 70.86 16.54
CA GLN A 277 0.30 70.81 17.98
C GLN A 277 0.99 71.95 18.74
N GLN A 278 2.28 72.20 18.48
CA GLN A 278 3.02 73.30 19.09
C GLN A 278 2.46 74.67 18.69
N GLN A 279 2.05 74.85 17.43
CA GLN A 279 1.42 76.11 16.98
C GLN A 279 0.05 76.34 17.61
N VAL A 280 -0.79 75.29 17.71
CA VAL A 280 -2.06 75.39 18.44
C VAL A 280 -1.82 75.79 19.89
N ALA A 281 -0.84 75.17 20.57
CA ALA A 281 -0.48 75.51 21.95
C ALA A 281 0.04 76.96 22.10
N ALA A 282 0.85 77.44 21.15
CA ALA A 282 1.36 78.82 21.14
C ALA A 282 0.24 79.86 20.96
N HIS A 283 -0.76 79.57 20.12
CA HIS A 283 -1.93 80.44 19.92
C HIS A 283 -2.98 80.33 21.02
N GLN A 284 -2.87 79.34 21.92
CA GLN A 284 -3.72 79.17 23.11
C GLN A 284 -3.14 79.84 24.37
N MET A 285 -1.88 80.29 24.34
CA MET A 285 -1.29 81.10 25.42
C MET A 285 -2.05 82.42 25.55
N PRO A 286 -2.53 82.81 26.74
CA PRO A 286 -3.36 83.99 26.91
C PRO A 286 -2.54 85.26 26.67
N ASP A 287 -2.87 85.98 25.60
CA ASP A 287 -2.54 87.41 25.51
C ASP A 287 -3.38 88.15 26.57
N GLN A 288 -2.84 89.24 27.15
CA GLN A 288 -3.38 89.94 28.33
C GLN A 288 -4.75 90.66 28.13
N GLY A 289 -5.69 90.07 27.39
CA GLY A 289 -7.01 90.64 27.13
C GLY A 289 -8.08 89.61 26.78
N GLY A 290 -8.60 88.91 27.79
CA GLY A 290 -9.93 88.29 27.85
C GLY A 290 -10.31 87.23 26.80
N PRO A 291 -11.29 86.33 27.08
CA PRO A 291 -11.66 85.27 26.16
C PRO A 291 -12.39 85.83 24.93
N ARG A 292 -11.76 85.78 23.76
CA ARG A 292 -12.41 86.08 22.46
C ARG A 292 -13.08 84.80 21.92
N PRO A 293 -14.33 84.88 21.41
CA PRO A 293 -14.98 83.72 20.79
C PRO A 293 -14.22 83.31 19.51
N GLU A 294 -13.84 82.02 19.44
CA GLU A 294 -13.16 81.42 18.29
C GLU A 294 -14.02 81.60 17.01
N ARG A 295 -13.45 82.22 15.98
CA ARG A 295 -14.07 82.33 14.65
C ARG A 295 -13.37 81.37 13.67
N PRO A 296 -14.07 80.80 12.68
CA PRO A 296 -13.50 79.82 11.74
C PRO A 296 -12.25 80.29 10.98
N HIS A 297 -12.12 81.60 10.75
CA HIS A 297 -10.97 82.20 10.05
C HIS A 297 -9.89 82.79 10.98
N SER A 298 -10.00 82.60 12.30
CA SER A 298 -8.95 82.99 13.25
C SER A 298 -7.68 82.15 13.08
N GLN A 299 -6.51 82.70 13.45
CA GLN A 299 -5.24 81.98 13.38
C GLN A 299 -5.28 80.64 14.16
N LEU A 300 -5.95 80.64 15.32
CA LEU A 300 -6.19 79.45 16.13
C LEU A 300 -7.09 78.42 15.42
N GLY A 301 -8.22 78.83 14.86
CA GLY A 301 -9.13 77.94 14.12
C GLY A 301 -8.48 77.34 12.87
N GLN A 302 -7.63 78.09 12.16
CA GLN A 302 -6.86 77.59 11.02
C GLN A 302 -5.80 76.55 11.45
N ALA A 303 -5.09 76.79 12.55
CA ALA A 303 -4.10 75.85 13.10
C ALA A 303 -4.78 74.55 13.59
N GLN A 304 -5.93 74.64 14.25
CA GLN A 304 -6.73 73.48 14.67
C GLN A 304 -7.23 72.67 13.47
N ALA A 305 -7.76 73.32 12.42
CA ALA A 305 -8.21 72.63 11.20
C ALA A 305 -7.06 71.91 10.47
N LYS A 306 -5.85 72.51 10.45
CA LYS A 306 -4.64 71.87 9.91
C LYS A 306 -4.20 70.68 10.76
N LEU A 307 -4.25 70.80 12.08
CA LEU A 307 -3.93 69.70 12.99
C LEU A 307 -4.86 68.50 12.75
N VAL A 308 -6.17 68.70 12.70
CA VAL A 308 -7.16 67.63 12.39
C VAL A 308 -6.86 66.97 11.04
N THR A 309 -6.49 67.77 10.03
CA THR A 309 -6.12 67.24 8.70
C THR A 309 -4.89 66.33 8.78
N TYR A 310 -3.83 66.75 9.48
CA TYR A 310 -2.60 65.95 9.62
C TYR A 310 -2.78 64.74 10.53
N GLN A 311 -3.62 64.82 11.57
CA GLN A 311 -4.02 63.66 12.38
C GLN A 311 -4.78 62.62 11.53
N GLY A 312 -5.72 63.06 10.69
CA GLY A 312 -6.41 62.16 9.75
C GLY A 312 -5.50 61.59 8.66
N ARG A 313 -4.39 62.28 8.31
CA ARG A 313 -3.34 61.74 7.43
C ARG A 313 -2.45 60.74 8.16
N GLN A 314 -2.13 60.99 9.43
CA GLN A 314 -1.33 60.08 10.28
C GLN A 314 -2.03 58.72 10.38
N VAL A 315 -3.31 58.69 10.75
CA VAL A 315 -4.07 57.42 10.86
C VAL A 315 -4.10 56.64 9.54
N ARG A 316 -4.23 57.34 8.40
CA ARG A 316 -4.17 56.70 7.08
C ARG A 316 -2.79 56.12 6.77
N GLN A 317 -1.73 56.85 7.13
CA GLN A 317 -0.36 56.41 6.89
C GLN A 317 0.05 55.27 7.84
N GLU A 318 -0.45 55.24 9.07
CA GLU A 318 -0.31 54.10 10.01
C GLU A 318 -0.97 52.84 9.46
N ARG A 319 -2.19 52.96 8.90
CA ARG A 319 -2.84 51.84 8.20
C ARG A 319 -2.07 51.39 6.97
N ALA A 320 -1.51 52.32 6.20
CA ALA A 320 -0.67 51.99 5.05
C ALA A 320 0.61 51.25 5.48
N ALA A 321 1.22 51.62 6.61
CA ALA A 321 2.39 50.95 7.17
C ALA A 321 2.04 49.52 7.59
N ALA A 322 0.95 49.34 8.35
CA ALA A 322 0.49 48.02 8.77
C ALA A 322 0.19 47.10 7.57
N ASN A 323 -0.44 47.62 6.50
CA ASN A 323 -0.69 46.85 5.28
C ASN A 323 0.61 46.48 4.55
N ALA A 324 1.59 47.38 4.51
CA ALA A 324 2.90 47.11 3.92
C ALA A 324 3.69 46.06 4.71
N GLU A 325 3.63 46.09 6.05
CA GLU A 325 4.20 45.06 6.93
C GLU A 325 3.54 43.70 6.68
N GLN A 326 2.21 43.64 6.65
CA GLN A 326 1.50 42.40 6.37
C GLN A 326 1.84 41.82 4.99
N ARG A 327 1.98 42.68 3.97
CA ARG A 327 2.42 42.28 2.63
C ARG A 327 3.84 41.71 2.67
N LEU A 328 4.79 42.37 3.35
CA LEU A 328 6.15 41.88 3.50
C LEU A 328 6.18 40.49 4.15
N THR A 329 5.50 40.32 5.28
CA THR A 329 5.40 39.04 6.00
C THR A 329 4.81 37.93 5.11
N SER A 330 3.80 38.26 4.29
CA SER A 330 3.18 37.31 3.37
C SER A 330 4.17 36.87 2.27
N GLN A 331 4.94 37.81 1.70
CA GLN A 331 5.95 37.48 0.70
C GLN A 331 7.12 36.69 1.29
N GLN A 332 7.59 37.05 2.48
CA GLN A 332 8.64 36.30 3.19
C GLN A 332 8.19 34.86 3.48
N THR A 333 6.95 34.67 3.94
CA THR A 333 6.39 33.32 4.14
C THR A 333 6.40 32.51 2.84
N ARG A 334 5.98 33.11 1.72
CA ARG A 334 5.99 32.44 0.40
C ARG A 334 7.42 32.07 -0.04
N LEU A 335 8.39 32.96 0.17
CA LEU A 335 9.80 32.71 -0.12
C LEU A 335 10.34 31.54 0.71
N THR A 336 10.09 31.54 2.03
CA THR A 336 10.51 30.45 2.93
C THR A 336 9.94 29.10 2.50
N VAL A 337 8.65 29.05 2.11
CA VAL A 337 8.02 27.83 1.60
C VAL A 337 8.70 27.35 0.30
N CYS A 338 8.96 28.27 -0.64
CA CYS A 338 9.63 27.96 -1.90
C CYS A 338 11.07 27.45 -1.68
N GLN A 339 11.81 28.06 -0.75
CA GLN A 339 13.16 27.64 -0.36
C GLN A 339 13.17 26.27 0.32
N ALA A 340 12.20 26.00 1.20
CA ALA A 340 12.06 24.70 1.83
C ALA A 340 11.74 23.60 0.81
N GLU A 341 10.87 23.88 -0.17
CA GLU A 341 10.60 22.96 -1.28
C GLU A 341 11.86 22.71 -2.11
N GLY A 342 12.61 23.76 -2.47
CA GLY A 342 13.87 23.64 -3.21
C GLY A 342 14.90 22.78 -2.48
N ALA A 343 15.10 23.02 -1.18
CA ALA A 343 16.01 22.21 -0.36
C ALA A 343 15.58 20.74 -0.28
N GLY A 344 14.27 20.48 -0.15
CA GLY A 344 13.71 19.12 -0.14
C GLY A 344 13.93 18.39 -1.47
N LEU A 345 13.71 19.07 -2.60
CA LEU A 345 13.96 18.50 -3.93
C LEU A 345 15.45 18.25 -4.18
N GLN A 346 16.33 19.11 -3.67
CA GLN A 346 17.78 18.93 -3.82
C GLN A 346 18.28 17.73 -3.01
N ALA A 347 17.80 17.55 -1.78
CA ALA A 347 18.07 16.36 -0.98
C ALA A 347 17.57 15.08 -1.66
N ARG A 348 16.36 15.12 -2.24
CA ARG A 348 15.78 14.00 -3.01
C ARG A 348 16.61 13.68 -4.25
N LEU A 349 17.04 14.68 -5.02
CA LEU A 349 17.89 14.48 -6.18
C LEU A 349 19.19 13.75 -5.79
N ALA A 350 19.86 14.20 -4.73
CA ALA A 350 21.09 13.57 -4.23
C ALA A 350 20.87 12.14 -3.73
N GLN A 351 19.69 11.82 -3.16
CA GLN A 351 19.33 10.44 -2.84
C GLN A 351 19.14 9.63 -4.13
N TYR A 352 18.42 10.14 -5.11
CA TYR A 352 18.10 9.42 -6.33
C TYR A 352 19.30 9.17 -7.24
N GLU A 353 20.27 10.08 -7.24
CA GLU A 353 21.57 9.87 -7.88
C GLU A 353 22.34 8.71 -7.23
N ARG A 354 22.30 8.59 -5.89
CA ARG A 354 22.87 7.44 -5.16
C ARG A 354 22.11 6.14 -5.43
N ASP A 355 20.79 6.19 -5.46
CA ASP A 355 19.94 5.04 -5.79
C ASP A 355 20.27 4.51 -7.19
N ASN A 356 20.44 5.41 -8.16
CA ASN A 356 20.80 5.05 -9.54
C ASN A 356 22.22 4.51 -9.63
N ALA A 357 23.18 5.11 -8.92
CA ALA A 357 24.56 4.63 -8.90
C ALA A 357 24.70 3.21 -8.34
N THR A 358 23.81 2.82 -7.42
CA THR A 358 23.77 1.48 -6.83
C THR A 358 22.81 0.51 -7.53
N ASN A 359 22.12 0.94 -8.59
CA ASN A 359 21.19 0.10 -9.35
C ASN A 359 21.88 -0.47 -10.59
N ALA A 360 22.49 -1.65 -10.44
CA ALA A 360 23.24 -2.30 -11.52
C ALA A 360 22.36 -2.84 -12.67
N ALA A 361 21.08 -3.08 -12.41
CA ALA A 361 20.16 -3.71 -13.36
C ALA A 361 18.76 -3.07 -13.27
N PRO A 362 18.61 -1.83 -13.75
CA PRO A 362 17.32 -1.15 -13.68
C PRO A 362 16.27 -1.83 -14.56
N ILE A 363 15.03 -1.82 -14.07
CA ILE A 363 13.89 -2.43 -14.75
C ILE A 363 12.86 -1.40 -15.18
N GLN A 364 11.97 -1.78 -16.09
CA GLN A 364 10.69 -1.10 -16.21
C GLN A 364 9.72 -1.67 -15.16
N ALA A 365 8.97 -0.80 -14.50
CA ALA A 365 8.02 -1.20 -13.48
C ALA A 365 6.76 -0.33 -13.54
N ILE A 366 5.61 -1.01 -13.56
CA ILE A 366 4.28 -0.39 -13.51
C ILE A 366 3.76 -0.47 -12.08
N PHE A 367 3.20 0.63 -11.59
CA PHE A 367 2.39 0.67 -10.38
C PHE A 367 0.95 1.04 -10.72
N ARG A 368 0.02 0.12 -10.46
CA ARG A 368 -1.41 0.36 -10.62
C ARG A 368 -2.04 0.60 -9.25
N LEU A 369 -2.74 1.72 -9.11
CA LEU A 369 -3.30 2.17 -7.84
C LEU A 369 -4.74 2.65 -7.99
N ASP A 370 -5.48 2.53 -6.91
CA ASP A 370 -6.84 3.07 -6.81
C ASP A 370 -6.87 4.61 -6.79
N ALA A 371 -8.07 5.18 -6.75
CA ALA A 371 -8.24 6.63 -6.71
C ALA A 371 -7.72 7.25 -5.39
N GLY A 372 -7.75 6.52 -4.28
CA GLY A 372 -7.26 6.96 -2.97
C GLY A 372 -5.78 7.34 -2.98
N PHE A 373 -4.97 6.70 -3.83
CA PHE A 373 -3.56 7.04 -3.98
C PHE A 373 -3.31 8.18 -4.99
N GLY A 374 -4.25 8.52 -5.87
CA GLY A 374 -4.06 9.44 -7.00
C GLY A 374 -4.00 10.93 -6.66
N THR A 375 -3.33 11.29 -5.58
CA THR A 375 -3.02 12.68 -5.24
C THR A 375 -1.87 13.20 -6.10
N ARG A 376 -1.81 14.51 -6.32
CA ARG A 376 -0.72 15.14 -7.08
C ARG A 376 0.66 14.79 -6.51
N THR A 377 0.80 14.82 -5.18
CA THR A 377 2.05 14.48 -4.49
C THR A 377 2.48 13.05 -4.76
N ASN A 378 1.57 12.08 -4.65
CA ASN A 378 1.91 10.67 -4.88
C ASN A 378 2.24 10.39 -6.34
N LEU A 379 1.45 10.91 -7.28
CA LEU A 379 1.72 10.73 -8.70
C LEU A 379 3.10 11.31 -9.06
N THR A 380 3.41 12.51 -8.56
CA THR A 380 4.72 13.15 -8.74
C THR A 380 5.83 12.28 -8.16
N LEU A 381 5.66 11.77 -6.93
CA LEU A 381 6.63 10.90 -6.27
C LEU A 381 6.88 9.61 -7.07
N LEU A 382 5.83 8.89 -7.47
CA LEU A 382 5.94 7.63 -8.22
C LEU A 382 6.63 7.84 -9.57
N ILE A 383 6.32 8.95 -10.24
CA ILE A 383 6.97 9.36 -11.49
C ILE A 383 8.46 9.61 -11.25
N GLU A 384 8.82 10.40 -10.24
CA GLU A 384 10.21 10.72 -9.91
C GLU A 384 10.99 9.45 -9.48
N LEU A 385 10.33 8.50 -8.81
CA LEU A 385 10.89 7.20 -8.43
C LEU A 385 11.17 6.27 -9.61
N GLY A 386 10.70 6.60 -10.82
CA GLY A 386 10.97 5.81 -12.04
C GLY A 386 9.81 4.94 -12.52
N TYR A 387 8.71 4.90 -11.79
CA TYR A 387 7.58 4.03 -12.11
C TYR A 387 6.73 4.59 -13.26
N GLU A 388 6.19 3.68 -14.05
CA GLU A 388 5.02 3.96 -14.86
C GLU A 388 3.77 3.82 -13.99
N VAL A 389 2.85 4.76 -14.08
CA VAL A 389 1.74 4.88 -13.14
C VAL A 389 0.43 4.76 -13.89
N TYR A 390 -0.43 3.87 -13.42
CA TYR A 390 -1.82 3.76 -13.86
C TYR A 390 -2.72 3.99 -12.65
N SER A 391 -3.54 5.05 -12.67
CA SER A 391 -4.39 5.38 -11.52
C SER A 391 -5.65 6.14 -11.93
N LYS A 392 -6.39 6.58 -10.92
CA LYS A 392 -7.50 7.55 -11.01
C LYS A 392 -7.16 8.74 -10.11
N PRO A 393 -7.49 9.97 -10.48
CA PRO A 393 -7.20 11.12 -9.63
C PRO A 393 -8.05 11.06 -8.35
N TYR A 394 -7.44 11.36 -7.21
CA TYR A 394 -8.14 11.46 -5.94
C TYR A 394 -9.02 12.71 -5.90
N GLY A 395 -10.31 12.57 -5.60
CA GLY A 395 -11.23 13.70 -5.52
C GLY A 395 -11.56 14.34 -6.88
N THR A 396 -11.73 15.66 -6.92
CA THR A 396 -12.35 16.35 -8.08
C THR A 396 -11.40 17.22 -8.91
N TRP A 397 -10.09 17.20 -8.62
CA TRP A 397 -9.14 18.17 -9.21
C TRP A 397 -9.00 18.08 -10.74
N LEU A 398 -9.29 16.93 -11.36
CA LEU A 398 -9.30 16.78 -12.83
C LEU A 398 -10.69 16.72 -13.47
N LEU A 399 -11.68 16.13 -12.79
CA LEU A 399 -12.93 15.73 -13.43
C LEU A 399 -13.67 16.91 -14.09
N ALA A 400 -13.80 18.03 -13.39
CA ALA A 400 -14.49 19.22 -13.92
C ALA A 400 -13.71 19.87 -15.09
N ARG A 401 -12.38 19.77 -15.11
CA ARG A 401 -11.53 20.28 -16.19
C ARG A 401 -11.73 19.44 -17.45
N LEU A 402 -11.62 18.12 -17.33
CA LEU A 402 -11.76 17.20 -18.46
C LEU A 402 -13.18 17.15 -19.02
N LYS A 403 -14.22 17.26 -18.19
CA LYS A 403 -15.61 17.39 -18.67
C LYS A 403 -15.80 18.63 -19.55
N ARG A 404 -15.21 19.77 -19.18
CA ARG A 404 -15.26 20.99 -20.00
C ARG A 404 -14.49 20.82 -21.32
N GLN A 405 -13.37 20.11 -21.28
CA GLN A 405 -12.53 19.86 -22.45
C GLN A 405 -13.18 18.86 -23.43
N GLY A 406 -13.89 17.85 -22.92
CA GLY A 406 -14.61 16.87 -23.75
C GLY A 406 -15.71 17.50 -24.60
N GLY A 407 -16.42 18.51 -24.10
CA GLY A 407 -17.48 19.18 -24.87
C GLY A 407 -18.60 18.24 -25.36
N ALA A 408 -19.58 18.80 -26.07
CA ALA A 408 -20.73 18.02 -26.59
C ALA A 408 -20.40 17.27 -27.90
N ALA A 409 -19.37 17.69 -28.62
CA ALA A 409 -19.00 17.16 -29.94
C ALA A 409 -17.84 16.14 -29.89
N ALA A 410 -17.38 15.72 -28.71
CA ALA A 410 -16.35 14.70 -28.60
C ALA A 410 -16.81 13.36 -29.16
N ILE A 411 -15.91 12.69 -29.87
CA ILE A 411 -16.10 11.33 -30.35
C ILE A 411 -15.70 10.39 -29.21
N TRP A 412 -16.68 9.68 -28.66
CA TRP A 412 -16.49 8.70 -27.59
C TRP A 412 -16.17 7.33 -28.18
N THR A 413 -15.16 6.66 -27.63
CA THR A 413 -14.77 5.30 -28.04
C THR A 413 -15.34 4.30 -27.04
N PRO A 414 -16.08 3.27 -27.49
CA PRO A 414 -16.49 2.17 -26.61
C PRO A 414 -15.26 1.42 -26.07
N VAL A 415 -15.18 1.23 -24.76
CA VAL A 415 -14.06 0.54 -24.09
C VAL A 415 -14.49 -0.65 -23.23
N GLY A 416 -15.79 -0.74 -22.94
CA GLY A 416 -16.37 -1.84 -22.18
C GLY A 416 -17.86 -2.01 -22.48
N GLY A 417 -18.52 -2.97 -21.83
CA GLY A 417 -19.92 -3.29 -22.10
C GLY A 417 -20.91 -2.14 -21.81
N ASN A 418 -20.53 -1.18 -20.96
CA ASN A 418 -21.34 -0.02 -20.58
C ASN A 418 -20.51 1.27 -20.40
N ALA A 419 -19.29 1.31 -20.95
CA ALA A 419 -18.34 2.39 -20.74
C ALA A 419 -17.73 2.88 -22.06
N GLU A 420 -17.57 4.20 -22.16
CA GLU A 420 -16.93 4.86 -23.27
C GLU A 420 -15.87 5.84 -22.76
N MET A 421 -14.84 6.09 -23.55
CA MET A 421 -13.72 6.97 -23.19
C MET A 421 -13.34 7.95 -24.29
N ILE A 422 -12.79 9.08 -23.86
CA ILE A 422 -12.01 10.01 -24.68
C ILE A 422 -10.69 10.29 -23.96
N ALA A 423 -9.61 10.55 -24.70
CA ALA A 423 -8.30 10.76 -24.12
C ALA A 423 -7.53 11.92 -24.75
N TRP A 424 -6.58 12.43 -23.97
CA TRP A 424 -5.62 13.45 -24.36
C TRP A 424 -4.22 12.97 -23.97
N PRO A 425 -3.35 12.66 -24.94
CA PRO A 425 -1.99 12.25 -24.66
C PRO A 425 -1.16 13.44 -24.19
N ALA A 426 -0.24 13.19 -23.26
CA ALA A 426 0.76 14.15 -22.77
C ALA A 426 0.19 15.55 -22.44
N LEU A 427 -1.00 15.62 -21.82
CA LEU A 427 -1.63 16.87 -21.45
C LEU A 427 -0.82 17.57 -20.35
N VAL A 428 -0.36 18.78 -20.63
CA VAL A 428 0.32 19.65 -19.65
C VAL A 428 -0.74 20.36 -18.81
N LEU A 429 -0.56 20.33 -17.49
CA LEU A 429 -1.44 20.99 -16.52
C LEU A 429 -0.64 22.06 -15.77
N ASP A 430 -1.24 23.23 -15.56
CA ASP A 430 -0.56 24.34 -14.87
C ASP A 430 -0.18 24.02 -13.42
N ASP A 431 -0.88 23.06 -12.81
CA ASP A 431 -0.79 22.71 -11.39
C ASP A 431 -0.22 21.31 -11.14
N PHE A 432 0.45 20.73 -12.14
CA PHE A 432 1.15 19.45 -12.06
C PHE A 432 2.45 19.47 -12.88
N PRO A 433 3.58 18.98 -12.34
CA PRO A 433 4.90 19.25 -12.93
C PRO A 433 5.22 18.48 -14.22
N TYR A 434 4.46 17.43 -14.56
CA TYR A 434 4.77 16.54 -15.69
C TYR A 434 3.57 16.39 -16.63
N PRO A 435 3.77 16.22 -17.94
CA PRO A 435 2.67 15.89 -18.84
C PRO A 435 2.06 14.53 -18.47
N LEU A 436 0.74 14.43 -18.50
CA LEU A 436 0.01 13.19 -18.20
C LEU A 436 -0.83 12.75 -19.38
N ASP A 437 -0.88 11.45 -19.64
CA ASP A 437 -1.96 10.89 -20.46
C ASP A 437 -3.22 10.84 -19.61
N LEU A 438 -4.27 11.51 -20.08
CA LEU A 438 -5.53 11.62 -19.33
C LEU A 438 -6.69 11.14 -20.18
N ALA A 439 -7.59 10.36 -19.59
CA ALA A 439 -8.83 9.97 -20.22
C ALA A 439 -10.03 10.27 -19.35
N LEU A 440 -11.10 10.75 -19.98
CA LEU A 440 -12.41 10.89 -19.37
C LEU A 440 -13.26 9.68 -19.79
N GLU A 441 -13.69 8.92 -18.79
CA GLU A 441 -14.60 7.80 -18.92
C GLU A 441 -16.03 8.27 -18.62
N ARG A 442 -17.02 7.78 -19.37
CA ARG A 442 -18.43 7.85 -19.00
C ARG A 442 -19.05 6.45 -19.03
N PHE A 443 -19.89 6.15 -18.05
CA PHE A 443 -20.53 4.84 -17.93
C PHE A 443 -21.88 4.95 -17.24
N TYR A 444 -22.78 4.00 -17.52
CA TYR A 444 -24.09 3.95 -16.89
C TYR A 444 -24.05 3.13 -15.59
N ALA A 445 -24.45 3.75 -14.48
CA ALA A 445 -24.71 3.11 -13.19
C ALA A 445 -26.23 3.07 -12.97
N GLY A 446 -26.88 1.99 -13.40
CA GLY A 446 -28.33 1.95 -13.52
C GLY A 446 -28.80 2.91 -14.61
N SER A 447 -29.67 3.86 -14.28
CA SER A 447 -30.13 4.92 -15.19
C SER A 447 -29.25 6.17 -15.18
N GLU A 448 -28.29 6.26 -14.26
CA GLU A 448 -27.46 7.46 -14.09
C GLU A 448 -26.17 7.37 -14.91
N LEU A 449 -25.91 8.39 -15.73
CA LEU A 449 -24.64 8.53 -16.44
C LEU A 449 -23.58 9.13 -15.50
N ARG A 450 -22.57 8.34 -15.15
CA ARG A 450 -21.45 8.74 -14.31
C ARG A 450 -20.20 8.96 -15.14
N HIS A 451 -19.26 9.72 -14.57
CA HIS A 451 -17.99 10.02 -15.19
C HIS A 451 -16.84 9.66 -14.24
N SER A 452 -15.74 9.17 -14.79
CA SER A 452 -14.49 8.93 -14.07
C SER A 452 -13.33 9.41 -14.91
N VAL A 453 -12.15 9.54 -14.32
CA VAL A 453 -10.93 9.92 -15.02
C VAL A 453 -9.91 8.81 -14.82
N LEU A 454 -9.29 8.37 -15.91
CA LEU A 454 -8.10 7.53 -15.89
C LEU A 454 -6.87 8.40 -16.16
N LEU A 455 -5.79 8.11 -15.47
CA LEU A 455 -4.49 8.77 -15.68
C LEU A 455 -3.40 7.73 -15.91
N HIS A 456 -2.48 8.10 -16.78
CA HIS A 456 -1.27 7.34 -17.07
C HIS A 456 -0.06 8.27 -17.17
N PHE A 457 1.07 7.78 -16.67
CA PHE A 457 2.39 8.31 -16.99
C PHE A 457 3.32 7.13 -17.26
N GLY A 458 3.94 7.08 -18.44
CA GLY A 458 4.80 5.98 -18.83
C GLY A 458 5.12 6.01 -20.32
N THR A 459 5.73 4.94 -20.81
CA THR A 459 6.13 4.81 -22.22
C THR A 459 5.02 4.21 -23.09
N ASP A 460 4.00 3.59 -22.50
CA ASP A 460 2.87 3.03 -23.22
C ASP A 460 2.06 4.13 -23.92
N ALA A 461 1.78 3.97 -25.23
CA ALA A 461 0.97 4.89 -26.02
C ALA A 461 -0.54 4.69 -25.76
N VAL A 462 -0.96 4.77 -24.49
CA VAL A 462 -2.29 4.38 -24.02
C VAL A 462 -3.45 5.12 -24.70
N ALA A 463 -3.23 6.38 -25.11
CA ALA A 463 -4.26 7.16 -25.79
C ALA A 463 -4.57 6.68 -27.22
N ALA A 464 -3.69 5.85 -27.81
CA ALA A 464 -3.91 5.24 -29.12
C ALA A 464 -4.78 3.96 -29.04
N ASP A 465 -4.89 3.34 -27.86
CA ASP A 465 -5.69 2.14 -27.62
C ASP A 465 -6.48 2.28 -26.30
N LEU A 466 -7.63 2.97 -26.39
CA LEU A 466 -8.49 3.22 -25.23
C LEU A 466 -9.08 1.94 -24.62
N PRO A 467 -9.56 0.95 -25.40
CA PRO A 467 -9.95 -0.34 -24.86
C PRO A 467 -8.81 -1.04 -24.12
N GLY A 468 -7.60 -1.07 -24.69
CA GLY A 468 -6.42 -1.63 -24.05
C GLY A 468 -6.06 -0.94 -22.74
N TRP A 469 -6.07 0.40 -22.70
CA TRP A 469 -5.85 1.17 -21.48
C TRP A 469 -6.90 0.85 -20.40
N PHE A 470 -8.19 0.84 -20.78
CA PHE A 470 -9.28 0.49 -19.88
C PHE A 470 -9.12 -0.92 -19.30
N THR A 471 -8.84 -1.92 -20.13
CA THR A 471 -8.60 -3.30 -19.70
C THR A 471 -7.36 -3.41 -18.82
N HIS A 472 -6.27 -2.72 -19.17
CA HIS A 472 -5.02 -2.77 -18.40
C HIS A 472 -5.19 -2.21 -16.98
N TYR A 473 -5.85 -1.05 -16.85
CA TYR A 473 -6.15 -0.48 -15.54
C TYR A 473 -7.09 -1.38 -14.74
N ASN A 474 -8.17 -1.86 -15.36
CA ASN A 474 -9.14 -2.73 -14.69
C ASN A 474 -8.59 -4.11 -14.33
N GLY A 475 -7.45 -4.52 -14.89
CA GLY A 475 -6.69 -5.67 -14.42
C GLY A 475 -6.24 -5.57 -12.95
N ARG A 476 -6.36 -4.41 -12.29
CA ARG A 476 -6.22 -4.25 -10.83
C ARG A 476 -7.29 -5.04 -10.04
N GLN A 477 -8.39 -5.47 -10.68
CA GLN A 477 -9.38 -6.36 -10.05
C GLN A 477 -8.74 -7.63 -9.46
N THR A 478 -7.55 -8.02 -9.92
CA THR A 478 -6.78 -9.13 -9.35
C THR A 478 -6.38 -8.91 -7.88
N ILE A 479 -5.99 -7.70 -7.47
CA ILE A 479 -5.71 -7.40 -6.04
C ILE A 479 -7.01 -7.34 -5.23
N GLU A 480 -8.09 -6.79 -5.78
CA GLU A 480 -9.41 -6.75 -5.13
C GLU A 480 -9.96 -8.16 -4.90
N ALA A 481 -9.80 -9.06 -5.88
CA ALA A 481 -10.14 -10.47 -5.74
C ALA A 481 -9.31 -11.14 -4.64
N GLY A 482 -8.03 -10.78 -4.52
CA GLY A 482 -7.18 -11.23 -3.43
C GLY A 482 -7.64 -10.74 -2.06
N ILE A 483 -8.05 -9.47 -1.94
CA ILE A 483 -8.60 -8.93 -0.70
C ILE A 483 -9.88 -9.70 -0.33
N LYS A 484 -10.77 -9.93 -1.29
CA LYS A 484 -11.99 -10.74 -1.09
C LYS A 484 -11.67 -12.19 -0.67
N GLU A 485 -10.61 -12.77 -1.24
CA GLU A 485 -10.08 -14.08 -0.85
C GLU A 485 -9.64 -14.06 0.64
N GLY A 486 -8.83 -13.08 1.05
CA GLY A 486 -8.44 -12.89 2.46
C GLY A 486 -9.63 -12.75 3.41
N LYS A 487 -10.60 -11.89 3.05
CA LYS A 487 -11.79 -11.61 3.88
C LYS A 487 -12.73 -12.81 4.00
N GLY A 488 -13.00 -13.50 2.88
CA GLY A 488 -14.09 -14.48 2.78
C GLY A 488 -13.67 -15.95 2.69
N VAL A 489 -12.41 -16.25 2.37
CA VAL A 489 -11.89 -17.65 2.31
C VAL A 489 -11.07 -17.96 3.54
N PHE A 490 -10.15 -17.07 3.91
CA PHE A 490 -9.31 -17.22 5.11
C PHE A 490 -9.95 -16.59 6.36
N TRP A 491 -11.19 -16.08 6.24
CA TRP A 491 -11.99 -15.54 7.35
C TRP A 491 -11.26 -14.55 8.26
N LEU A 492 -10.39 -13.74 7.67
CA LEU A 492 -9.53 -12.80 8.38
C LEU A 492 -10.30 -11.85 9.32
N HIS A 493 -11.57 -11.53 9.02
CA HIS A 493 -12.40 -10.71 9.90
C HIS A 493 -12.98 -11.45 11.12
N HIS A 494 -13.05 -12.78 11.08
CA HIS A 494 -13.70 -13.62 12.10
C HIS A 494 -12.73 -14.31 13.05
N LEU A 495 -11.48 -14.50 12.64
CA LEU A 495 -10.38 -14.86 13.53
C LEU A 495 -10.03 -13.62 14.37
N LYS A 496 -10.68 -13.54 15.54
CA LYS A 496 -10.62 -12.39 16.45
C LYS A 496 -9.42 -12.52 17.40
N VAL A 497 -8.22 -12.22 16.91
CA VAL A 497 -7.02 -12.07 17.76
C VAL A 497 -6.90 -10.63 18.25
N ARG A 498 -6.56 -10.43 19.53
CA ARG A 498 -6.66 -9.12 20.22
C ARG A 498 -5.31 -8.53 20.69
N SER A 499 -4.20 -9.18 20.39
CA SER A 499 -2.86 -8.62 20.59
C SER A 499 -2.33 -8.02 19.28
N ALA A 500 -1.48 -6.99 19.37
CA ALA A 500 -0.89 -6.37 18.18
C ALA A 500 0.00 -7.36 17.42
N ALA A 501 0.75 -8.19 18.14
CA ALA A 501 1.59 -9.25 17.58
C ALA A 501 0.77 -10.31 16.84
N ALA A 502 -0.34 -10.77 17.40
CA ALA A 502 -1.18 -11.76 16.73
C ALA A 502 -1.91 -11.18 15.52
N LEU A 503 -2.36 -9.92 15.56
CA LEU A 503 -2.95 -9.27 14.38
C LEU A 503 -1.94 -9.11 13.25
N PHE A 504 -0.71 -8.68 13.59
CA PHE A 504 0.41 -8.64 12.66
C PHE A 504 0.66 -10.02 12.05
N LEU A 505 0.78 -11.06 12.88
CA LEU A 505 1.02 -12.43 12.43
C LEU A 505 -0.12 -12.96 11.56
N GLN A 506 -1.37 -12.69 11.93
CA GLN A 506 -2.56 -13.14 11.22
C GLN A 506 -2.61 -12.58 9.79
N GLU A 507 -2.35 -11.28 9.60
CA GLU A 507 -2.32 -10.69 8.25
C GLU A 507 -1.24 -11.37 7.37
N HIS A 508 -0.06 -11.63 7.92
CA HIS A 508 1.03 -12.31 7.20
C HIS A 508 0.74 -13.79 6.94
N PHE A 509 0.09 -14.49 7.88
CA PHE A 509 -0.33 -15.87 7.68
C PHE A 509 -1.35 -15.99 6.54
N VAL A 510 -2.26 -15.02 6.42
CA VAL A 510 -3.24 -15.02 5.32
C VAL A 510 -2.60 -14.73 3.97
N THR A 511 -1.69 -13.77 3.87
CA THR A 511 -0.97 -13.51 2.61
C THR A 511 -0.06 -14.67 2.23
N PHE A 512 0.65 -15.25 3.20
CA PHE A 512 1.45 -16.46 3.00
C PHE A 512 0.57 -17.64 2.57
N ALA A 513 -0.52 -17.94 3.27
CA ALA A 513 -1.44 -19.04 2.94
C ALA A 513 -1.98 -18.93 1.51
N ALA A 514 -2.34 -17.73 1.08
CA ALA A 514 -2.80 -17.46 -0.28
C ALA A 514 -1.72 -17.77 -1.34
N ASN A 515 -0.46 -17.42 -1.08
CA ASN A 515 0.65 -17.76 -1.98
C ASN A 515 0.98 -19.27 -1.90
N TYR A 516 1.04 -19.81 -0.69
CA TYR A 516 1.37 -21.20 -0.39
C TYR A 516 0.46 -22.19 -1.12
N ILE A 517 -0.85 -21.94 -1.12
CA ILE A 517 -1.81 -22.79 -1.82
C ILE A 517 -1.60 -22.76 -3.34
N ARG A 518 -1.17 -21.62 -3.90
CA ARG A 518 -0.84 -21.50 -5.33
C ARG A 518 0.41 -22.30 -5.68
N TRP A 519 1.44 -22.23 -4.85
CA TRP A 519 2.65 -23.04 -5.01
C TRP A 519 2.36 -24.53 -4.86
N ALA A 520 1.59 -24.90 -3.83
CA ALA A 520 1.20 -26.28 -3.57
C ALA A 520 0.35 -26.86 -4.71
N ALA A 521 -0.55 -26.06 -5.31
CA ALA A 521 -1.33 -26.50 -6.45
C ALA A 521 -0.45 -26.78 -7.67
N LEU A 522 0.51 -25.91 -7.98
CA LEU A 522 1.47 -26.16 -9.06
C LEU A 522 2.30 -27.42 -8.78
N TRP A 523 2.84 -27.57 -7.56
CA TRP A 523 3.53 -28.79 -7.16
C TRP A 523 2.64 -30.03 -7.31
N LEU A 524 1.36 -29.96 -6.94
CA LEU A 524 0.44 -31.09 -7.08
C LEU A 524 0.24 -31.52 -8.54
N THR A 525 0.30 -30.59 -9.50
CA THR A 525 0.24 -30.95 -10.92
C THR A 525 1.40 -31.86 -11.36
N THR A 526 2.55 -31.78 -10.68
CA THR A 526 3.70 -32.66 -10.93
C THR A 526 3.58 -34.00 -10.20
N GLN A 527 2.78 -34.07 -9.14
CA GLN A 527 2.60 -35.27 -8.33
C GLN A 527 1.48 -36.19 -8.86
N CYS A 528 0.39 -35.60 -9.37
CA CYS A 528 -0.79 -36.36 -9.77
C CYS A 528 -1.47 -35.79 -11.02
N ALA A 529 -1.69 -36.64 -12.03
CA ALA A 529 -2.43 -36.27 -13.24
C ALA A 529 -3.95 -36.19 -13.04
N GLN A 530 -4.50 -36.77 -11.96
CA GLN A 530 -5.95 -36.88 -11.70
C GLN A 530 -6.50 -35.77 -10.79
N LEU A 531 -5.95 -34.57 -10.87
CA LEU A 531 -6.44 -33.45 -10.07
C LEU A 531 -7.89 -33.06 -10.43
N PRO A 532 -8.66 -32.54 -9.48
CA PRO A 532 -9.95 -31.92 -9.77
C PRO A 532 -9.86 -30.84 -10.85
N THR A 533 -10.88 -30.75 -11.71
CA THR A 533 -10.99 -29.70 -12.72
C THR A 533 -10.90 -28.31 -12.08
N GLY A 534 -10.07 -27.44 -12.64
CA GLY A 534 -9.84 -26.07 -12.13
C GLY A 534 -8.72 -25.97 -11.08
N TRP A 535 -8.03 -27.07 -10.78
CA TRP A 535 -6.86 -27.09 -9.90
C TRP A 535 -5.54 -27.19 -10.68
N GLN A 536 -5.61 -27.42 -11.99
CA GLN A 536 -4.44 -27.57 -12.86
C GLN A 536 -3.87 -26.23 -13.32
N ASP A 537 -4.67 -25.16 -13.33
CA ASP A 537 -4.24 -23.83 -13.77
C ASP A 537 -3.88 -22.97 -12.56
N PRO A 538 -2.58 -22.74 -12.28
CA PRO A 538 -2.14 -21.92 -11.16
C PRO A 538 -2.52 -20.43 -11.31
N ALA A 539 -2.73 -19.92 -12.52
CA ALA A 539 -3.09 -18.52 -12.77
C ALA A 539 -4.56 -18.22 -12.46
N HIS A 540 -5.43 -19.23 -12.62
CA HIS A 540 -6.87 -19.14 -12.36
C HIS A 540 -7.34 -20.14 -11.29
N LEU A 541 -6.50 -20.33 -10.27
CA LEU A 541 -6.72 -21.35 -9.26
C LEU A 541 -7.99 -21.11 -8.43
N ALA A 542 -8.80 -22.15 -8.27
CA ALA A 542 -9.97 -22.15 -7.40
C ALA A 542 -9.60 -22.23 -5.90
N VAL A 543 -8.83 -21.26 -5.37
CA VAL A 543 -8.37 -21.22 -3.96
C VAL A 543 -9.52 -21.38 -2.98
N LYS A 544 -10.64 -20.68 -3.22
CA LYS A 544 -11.86 -20.82 -2.40
C LYS A 544 -12.35 -22.26 -2.32
N GLN A 545 -12.33 -23.00 -3.43
CA GLN A 545 -12.77 -24.40 -3.45
C GLN A 545 -11.77 -25.31 -2.74
N GLN A 546 -10.46 -25.09 -2.92
CA GLN A 546 -9.44 -25.87 -2.22
C GLN A 546 -9.53 -25.69 -0.69
N VAL A 547 -9.72 -24.46 -0.21
CA VAL A 547 -9.83 -24.17 1.22
C VAL A 547 -11.19 -24.57 1.78
N ALA A 548 -12.29 -24.06 1.23
CA ALA A 548 -13.61 -24.26 1.82
C ALA A 548 -14.18 -25.67 1.60
N VAL A 549 -13.65 -26.43 0.64
CA VAL A 549 -14.14 -27.78 0.32
C VAL A 549 -13.02 -28.81 0.44
N GLY A 550 -11.87 -28.59 -0.20
CA GLY A 550 -10.77 -29.55 -0.20
C GLY A 550 -10.15 -29.79 1.18
N ALA A 551 -9.95 -28.73 1.96
CA ALA A 551 -9.40 -28.83 3.32
C ALA A 551 -10.36 -29.50 4.32
N HIS A 552 -11.65 -29.66 3.97
CA HIS A 552 -12.71 -30.22 4.81
C HIS A 552 -13.36 -31.45 4.18
N THR A 553 -12.59 -32.21 3.40
CA THR A 553 -13.08 -33.45 2.77
C THR A 553 -12.33 -34.65 3.32
N SER A 554 -13.04 -35.77 3.45
CA SER A 554 -12.47 -36.99 4.01
C SER A 554 -11.73 -37.83 2.98
N ALA A 555 -10.66 -38.49 3.44
CA ALA A 555 -9.88 -39.42 2.65
C ALA A 555 -9.28 -40.53 3.53
N TRP A 556 -9.12 -41.71 2.95
CA TRP A 556 -8.28 -42.77 3.49
C TRP A 556 -6.82 -42.47 3.14
N ILE A 557 -5.94 -42.62 4.11
CA ILE A 557 -4.51 -42.38 3.97
C ILE A 557 -3.76 -43.67 4.23
N THR A 558 -2.87 -44.02 3.30
CA THR A 558 -1.84 -45.04 3.48
C THR A 558 -0.48 -44.37 3.45
N TRP A 559 0.32 -44.55 4.50
CA TRP A 559 1.67 -43.99 4.58
C TRP A 559 2.71 -45.00 4.10
N PHE A 560 3.64 -44.52 3.28
CA PHE A 560 4.79 -45.26 2.75
C PHE A 560 6.06 -44.55 3.21
N GLY A 561 6.46 -44.78 4.46
CA GLY A 561 7.52 -44.01 5.09
C GLY A 561 7.11 -42.53 5.22
N GLN A 562 7.76 -41.66 4.45
CA GLN A 562 7.49 -40.22 4.43
C GLN A 562 6.44 -39.83 3.37
N ASP A 563 6.19 -40.69 2.38
CA ASP A 563 5.20 -40.47 1.33
C ASP A 563 3.81 -40.97 1.75
N CYS A 564 2.77 -40.56 1.03
CA CYS A 564 1.43 -41.07 1.28
C CYS A 564 0.56 -41.17 0.02
N LEU A 565 -0.42 -42.08 0.09
CA LEU A 565 -1.52 -42.16 -0.85
C LEU A 565 -2.79 -41.70 -0.14
N LEU A 566 -3.43 -40.64 -0.66
CA LEU A 566 -4.77 -40.23 -0.26
C LEU A 566 -5.79 -40.80 -1.25
N ARG A 567 -6.83 -41.46 -0.74
CA ARG A 567 -7.99 -41.94 -1.51
C ARG A 567 -9.24 -41.29 -0.95
N PHE A 568 -9.87 -40.41 -1.71
CA PHE A 568 -11.07 -39.72 -1.26
C PHE A 568 -12.19 -40.73 -0.99
N THR A 569 -12.91 -40.54 0.13
CA THR A 569 -13.99 -41.45 0.51
C THR A 569 -15.21 -41.27 -0.40
N ASP A 570 -16.16 -42.20 -0.35
CA ASP A 570 -17.43 -42.11 -1.09
C ASP A 570 -18.31 -40.93 -0.64
N HIS A 571 -18.03 -40.33 0.52
CA HIS A 571 -18.70 -39.15 1.04
C HIS A 571 -18.00 -37.84 0.65
N SER A 572 -16.83 -37.91 0.01
CA SER A 572 -16.13 -36.74 -0.50
C SER A 572 -16.68 -36.28 -1.84
N VAL A 573 -16.65 -34.97 -2.08
CA VAL A 573 -16.91 -34.38 -3.42
C VAL A 573 -15.90 -34.82 -4.48
N PHE A 574 -14.80 -35.47 -4.07
CA PHE A 574 -13.76 -36.01 -4.93
C PHE A 574 -13.73 -37.55 -4.91
N ALA A 575 -14.82 -38.19 -4.50
CA ALA A 575 -14.97 -39.65 -4.51
C ALA A 575 -14.48 -40.28 -5.82
N GLY A 576 -13.79 -41.41 -5.70
CA GLY A 576 -13.18 -42.12 -6.84
C GLY A 576 -11.85 -41.55 -7.33
N ARG A 577 -11.35 -40.45 -6.73
CA ARG A 577 -10.00 -39.92 -7.02
C ARG A 577 -9.00 -40.32 -5.94
N SER A 578 -7.73 -40.33 -6.31
CA SER A 578 -6.62 -40.54 -5.40
C SER A 578 -5.45 -39.62 -5.72
N LEU A 579 -4.75 -39.16 -4.68
CA LEU A 579 -3.54 -38.36 -4.79
C LEU A 579 -2.38 -39.17 -4.23
N GLN A 580 -1.43 -39.52 -5.10
CA GLN A 580 -0.15 -40.05 -4.67
C GLN A 580 0.78 -38.86 -4.39
N ILE A 581 1.24 -38.75 -3.15
CA ILE A 581 2.05 -37.64 -2.69
C ILE A 581 3.43 -38.16 -2.33
N LYS A 582 4.43 -37.65 -3.03
CA LYS A 582 5.84 -37.89 -2.71
C LYS A 582 6.45 -36.63 -2.14
N ARG A 583 7.33 -36.76 -1.14
CA ARG A 583 8.12 -35.63 -0.62
C ARG A 583 9.27 -35.25 -1.55
N GLU A 584 8.95 -35.08 -2.82
CA GLU A 584 9.87 -34.70 -3.87
C GLU A 584 9.35 -33.44 -4.54
N TRP A 585 10.21 -32.43 -4.61
CA TRP A 585 9.95 -31.25 -5.40
C TRP A 585 11.21 -30.90 -6.19
N ALA A 586 11.14 -31.11 -7.50
CA ALA A 586 12.18 -30.67 -8.43
C ALA A 586 12.07 -29.16 -8.62
N TYR A 587 12.44 -28.40 -7.59
CA TYR A 587 12.54 -26.96 -7.61
C TYR A 587 14.00 -26.56 -7.74
N GLN A 588 14.33 -25.83 -8.80
CA GLN A 588 15.65 -25.26 -8.95
C GLN A 588 15.63 -23.81 -8.47
N PRO A 589 16.11 -23.53 -7.24
CA PRO A 589 16.26 -22.17 -6.80
C PRO A 589 17.24 -21.46 -7.70
N LEU A 590 17.09 -20.15 -7.74
CA LEU A 590 17.80 -19.34 -8.67
C LEU A 590 19.12 -18.92 -8.07
N LEU A 591 20.15 -18.88 -8.93
CA LEU A 591 21.38 -18.20 -8.55
C LEU A 591 21.03 -16.74 -8.20
N PRO A 592 21.70 -16.15 -7.19
CA PRO A 592 21.44 -14.78 -6.75
C PRO A 592 21.33 -13.84 -7.95
N PHE A 593 20.13 -13.28 -8.12
CA PHE A 593 19.77 -12.33 -9.18
C PHE A 593 19.57 -10.98 -8.49
N PRO A 594 20.03 -9.87 -9.11
CA PRO A 594 20.97 -8.90 -8.53
C PRO A 594 20.46 -8.24 -7.24
N LYS A 595 20.44 -8.99 -6.15
CA LYS A 595 20.62 -8.47 -4.80
C LYS A 595 22.12 -8.36 -4.65
N SER A 596 22.62 -7.15 -4.35
CA SER A 596 24.03 -6.90 -4.07
C SER A 596 24.61 -8.07 -3.28
N CYS A 597 25.46 -8.86 -3.94
CA CYS A 597 26.18 -9.94 -3.29
C CYS A 597 27.24 -9.31 -2.38
N ASP A 598 26.83 -8.84 -1.21
CA ASP A 598 27.75 -8.73 -0.09
C ASP A 598 27.99 -10.15 0.41
N PHE A 599 28.91 -10.85 -0.26
CA PHE A 599 29.56 -12.00 0.35
C PHE A 599 30.39 -11.46 1.52
N GLU A 600 29.80 -11.37 2.72
CA GLU A 600 30.63 -11.45 3.91
C GLU A 600 31.33 -12.82 3.87
N ALA A 601 32.65 -12.77 3.74
CA ALA A 601 33.47 -13.97 3.78
C ALA A 601 33.25 -14.66 5.13
N PHE A 602 32.96 -15.97 5.04
CA PHE A 602 32.77 -16.92 6.15
C PHE A 602 33.66 -16.70 7.38
#